data_AF-W1IUW0-F1
#
_entry.id   AF-W1IUW0-F1
#
_cell.length_a   1.000
_cell.length_b   1.000
_cell.length_c   1.000
_cell.angle_alpha   90.00
_cell.angle_beta   90.00
_cell.angle_gamma   90.00
#
_symmetry.space_group_name_H-M   'P 1'
#
loop_
_entity.id
_entity.type
_entity.pdbx_description
1 polymer ?
#
loop_
_entity_poly.entity_id
_entity_poly.type
_entity_poly.pdbx_seq_one_letter_code
_entity_poly.pdbx_strand_id
1 'polypeptide(L)'
;MSKLDVVKSGNTVSLTFVFDALDVESATYSLFDISGKAVVEDVPIAIESGDLSISFSVSGEHNELAGDKSKDIRRVIVKSVTQSGRVSEYEQYYAIINSLDLSVPGESFVSLMEAKLAAMDMYASDSFLMLNGHTQRQALMEATKRLKNMRFDIKKVYKISDNEYDRPQNVLTANTLPFYLSGEFKNNIIDFAELSEEEFRSLPDYFLKDLAEACMIEAVAVVENGGASDARDDGLLSESIGETTNMYRSGRSATRSLSRKTWRIIARYIDNTIRIRRG
;
A
#
# COMPACT_ATOMS: atom_id res chain seq x y z
N MET A 1 -10.44 -11.70 11.99
CA MET A 1 -10.56 -11.66 10.52
C MET A 1 -9.60 -12.68 9.96
N SER A 2 -10.06 -13.62 9.12
CA SER A 2 -9.16 -14.54 8.44
C SER A 2 -8.20 -13.74 7.56
N LYS A 3 -6.90 -13.90 7.81
CA LYS A 3 -5.85 -13.21 7.05
C LYS A 3 -5.87 -13.81 5.64
N LEU A 4 -6.32 -13.03 4.65
CA LEU A 4 -6.27 -13.44 3.25
C LEU A 4 -4.79 -13.66 2.88
N ASP A 5 -4.45 -14.85 2.44
CA ASP A 5 -3.08 -15.14 2.04
C ASP A 5 -2.76 -14.50 0.69
N VAL A 6 -1.53 -14.02 0.53
CA VAL A 6 -1.11 -13.23 -0.65
C VAL A 6 0.15 -13.82 -1.24
N VAL A 7 0.07 -14.22 -2.50
CA VAL A 7 1.11 -14.99 -3.18
C VAL A 7 1.56 -14.26 -4.45
N LYS A 8 2.86 -14.37 -4.77
CA LYS A 8 3.40 -13.83 -6.02
C LYS A 8 2.99 -14.70 -7.21
N SER A 9 2.68 -14.07 -8.34
CA SER A 9 2.41 -14.78 -9.60
C SER A 9 3.49 -15.81 -9.91
N GLY A 10 3.08 -17.03 -10.27
CA GLY A 10 3.97 -18.15 -10.57
C GLY A 10 4.50 -18.93 -9.35
N ASN A 11 4.23 -18.51 -8.11
CA ASN A 11 4.63 -19.26 -6.92
C ASN A 11 3.59 -20.34 -6.53
N THR A 12 4.07 -21.39 -5.90
CA THR A 12 3.22 -22.44 -5.30
C THR A 12 2.58 -21.97 -4.01
N VAL A 13 1.35 -22.41 -3.73
CA VAL A 13 0.61 -22.07 -2.51
C VAL A 13 0.28 -23.34 -1.75
N SER A 14 0.71 -23.44 -0.50
CA SER A 14 0.32 -24.53 0.40
C SER A 14 -0.93 -24.13 1.18
N LEU A 15 -2.00 -24.90 1.01
CA LEU A 15 -3.26 -24.71 1.71
C LEU A 15 -3.49 -25.87 2.66
N THR A 16 -4.06 -25.57 3.84
CA THR A 16 -4.40 -26.56 4.85
C THR A 16 -5.86 -26.43 5.23
N PHE A 17 -6.60 -27.54 5.11
CA PHE A 17 -8.00 -27.63 5.50
C PHE A 17 -8.16 -28.63 6.64
N VAL A 18 -9.10 -28.36 7.54
CA VAL A 18 -9.45 -29.26 8.65
C VAL A 18 -10.81 -29.86 8.33
N PHE A 19 -10.93 -31.18 8.45
CA PHE A 19 -12.18 -31.88 8.23
C PHE A 19 -13.00 -31.95 9.52
N ASP A 20 -14.32 -31.89 9.39
CA ASP A 20 -15.24 -32.06 10.52
C ASP A 20 -15.52 -33.54 10.86
N ALA A 21 -14.95 -34.48 10.08
CA ALA A 21 -15.21 -35.91 10.17
C ALA A 21 -13.93 -36.73 10.07
N LEU A 22 -13.85 -37.84 10.81
CA LEU A 22 -12.70 -38.76 10.85
C LEU A 22 -12.77 -39.87 9.78
N ASP A 23 -13.92 -40.04 9.13
CA ASP A 23 -14.20 -41.11 8.15
C ASP A 23 -14.12 -40.62 6.69
N VAL A 24 -13.28 -39.62 6.40
CA VAL A 24 -13.07 -39.11 5.04
C VAL A 24 -12.35 -40.18 4.19
N GLU A 25 -12.96 -40.55 3.06
CA GLU A 25 -12.44 -41.57 2.14
C GLU A 25 -11.77 -40.95 0.91
N SER A 26 -12.29 -39.81 0.43
CA SER A 26 -11.70 -39.09 -0.70
C SER A 26 -11.91 -37.58 -0.56
N ALA A 27 -10.99 -36.81 -1.15
CA ALA A 27 -11.19 -35.38 -1.36
C ALA A 27 -10.63 -34.93 -2.70
N THR A 28 -11.28 -33.93 -3.27
CA THR A 28 -10.85 -33.22 -4.47
C THR A 28 -10.77 -31.73 -4.21
N TYR A 29 -9.92 -31.02 -4.93
CA TYR A 29 -9.98 -29.56 -4.98
C TYR A 29 -10.28 -29.05 -6.39
N SER A 30 -11.03 -27.95 -6.42
CA SER A 30 -11.31 -27.17 -7.61
C SER A 30 -10.88 -25.72 -7.38
N LEU A 31 -10.27 -25.11 -8.39
CA LEU A 31 -9.73 -23.76 -8.34
C LEU A 31 -10.44 -22.85 -9.32
N PHE A 32 -10.94 -21.72 -8.83
CA PHE A 32 -11.69 -20.74 -9.62
C PHE A 32 -11.00 -19.39 -9.63
N ASP A 33 -11.09 -18.72 -10.78
CA ASP A 33 -10.68 -17.32 -10.96
C ASP A 33 -11.72 -16.33 -10.39
N ILE A 34 -11.39 -15.03 -10.34
CA ILE A 34 -12.29 -13.97 -9.87
C ILE A 34 -13.60 -13.90 -10.66
N SER A 35 -13.58 -14.31 -11.94
CA SER A 35 -14.77 -14.39 -12.79
C SER A 35 -15.61 -15.65 -12.56
N GLY A 36 -15.23 -16.50 -11.60
CA GLY A 36 -15.86 -17.80 -11.33
C GLY A 36 -15.53 -18.87 -12.38
N LYS A 37 -14.58 -18.62 -13.28
CA LYS A 37 -14.13 -19.62 -14.26
C LYS A 37 -13.19 -20.61 -13.59
N ALA A 38 -13.42 -21.90 -13.77
CA ALA A 38 -12.51 -22.91 -13.26
C ALA A 38 -11.17 -22.87 -14.02
N VAL A 39 -10.08 -22.80 -13.25
CA VAL A 39 -8.69 -22.94 -13.73
C VAL A 39 -8.31 -24.42 -13.68
N VAL A 40 -8.76 -25.12 -12.63
CA VAL A 40 -8.58 -26.57 -12.44
C VAL A 40 -9.81 -27.13 -11.75
N GLU A 41 -10.26 -28.32 -12.16
CA GLU A 41 -11.44 -28.98 -11.59
C GLU A 41 -11.10 -30.38 -11.08
N ASP A 42 -11.69 -30.72 -9.93
CA ASP A 42 -11.73 -32.05 -9.32
C ASP A 42 -10.38 -32.80 -9.28
N VAL A 43 -9.32 -32.10 -8.90
CA VAL A 43 -8.01 -32.74 -8.73
C VAL A 43 -8.03 -33.58 -7.45
N PRO A 44 -7.71 -34.88 -7.52
CA PRO A 44 -7.70 -35.76 -6.36
C PRO A 44 -6.54 -35.39 -5.42
N ILE A 45 -6.83 -35.40 -4.12
CA ILE A 45 -5.82 -35.19 -3.08
C ILE A 45 -5.60 -36.51 -2.36
N ALA A 46 -4.33 -36.87 -2.14
CA ALA A 46 -3.97 -38.04 -1.37
C ALA A 46 -4.31 -37.81 0.12
N ILE A 47 -5.11 -38.70 0.70
CA ILE A 47 -5.52 -38.69 2.11
C ILE A 47 -5.30 -40.09 2.68
N GLU A 48 -4.84 -40.16 3.93
CA GLU A 48 -4.83 -41.40 4.70
C GLU A 48 -6.07 -41.49 5.61
N SER A 49 -6.61 -42.70 5.77
CA SER A 49 -7.80 -42.92 6.59
C SER A 49 -7.55 -42.49 8.04
N GLY A 50 -8.33 -41.51 8.53
CA GLY A 50 -8.20 -40.96 9.88
C GLY A 50 -7.55 -39.58 9.95
N ASP A 51 -7.14 -39.00 8.82
CA ASP A 51 -6.62 -37.63 8.77
C ASP A 51 -7.69 -36.60 9.16
N LEU A 52 -7.36 -35.77 10.15
CA LEU A 52 -8.19 -34.65 10.61
C LEU A 52 -7.94 -33.36 9.80
N SER A 53 -6.84 -33.31 9.07
CA SER A 53 -6.47 -32.16 8.25
C SER A 53 -5.72 -32.61 7.02
N ILE A 54 -5.94 -31.91 5.91
CA ILE A 54 -5.23 -32.13 4.67
C ILE A 54 -4.42 -30.89 4.31
N SER A 55 -3.20 -31.10 3.84
CA SER A 55 -2.36 -30.04 3.29
C SER A 55 -1.96 -30.40 1.86
N PHE A 56 -2.19 -29.49 0.92
CA PHE A 56 -1.80 -29.67 -0.48
C PHE A 56 -1.26 -28.37 -1.06
N SER A 57 -0.46 -28.50 -2.13
CA SER A 57 0.14 -27.36 -2.82
C SER A 57 -0.51 -27.14 -4.18
N VAL A 58 -0.99 -25.93 -4.44
CA VAL A 58 -1.39 -25.49 -5.78
C VAL A 58 -0.14 -25.11 -6.57
N SER A 59 0.02 -25.70 -7.77
CA SER A 59 1.15 -25.44 -8.67
C SER A 59 1.22 -23.95 -9.08
N GLY A 60 2.45 -23.46 -9.27
CA GLY A 60 2.73 -22.11 -9.72
C GLY A 60 2.13 -21.77 -11.09
N GLU A 61 2.00 -22.76 -11.98
CA GLU A 61 1.41 -22.60 -13.32
C GLU A 61 -0.06 -22.16 -13.26
N HIS A 62 -0.82 -22.66 -12.28
CA HIS A 62 -2.22 -22.26 -12.07
C HIS A 62 -2.32 -20.88 -11.39
N ASN A 63 -1.21 -20.41 -10.80
CA ASN A 63 -1.09 -19.12 -10.14
C ASN A 63 -0.44 -18.06 -11.01
N GLU A 64 -0.23 -18.32 -12.29
CA GLU A 64 0.27 -17.32 -13.21
C GLU A 64 -0.87 -16.37 -13.63
N LEU A 65 -0.62 -15.06 -13.50
CA LEU A 65 -1.55 -14.03 -13.94
C LEU A 65 -1.47 -13.87 -15.45
N ALA A 66 -2.60 -14.04 -16.14
CA ALA A 66 -2.67 -13.84 -17.59
C ALA A 66 -2.77 -12.34 -17.95
N GLY A 67 -1.92 -11.88 -18.87
CA GLY A 67 -1.94 -10.52 -19.43
C GLY A 67 -1.41 -9.43 -18.47
N ASP A 68 -1.84 -8.18 -18.68
CA ASP A 68 -1.40 -7.01 -17.88
C ASP A 68 -2.13 -6.87 -16.53
N LYS A 69 -2.73 -7.95 -16.01
CA LYS A 69 -3.40 -7.91 -14.71
C LYS A 69 -2.37 -7.76 -13.59
N SER A 70 -2.54 -6.73 -12.75
CA SER A 70 -1.66 -6.51 -11.60
C SER A 70 -1.96 -7.45 -10.41
N LYS A 71 -3.24 -7.83 -10.24
CA LYS A 71 -3.76 -8.58 -9.09
C LYS A 71 -4.96 -9.43 -9.51
N ASP A 72 -5.12 -10.58 -8.88
CA ASP A 72 -6.29 -11.45 -9.02
C ASP A 72 -6.57 -12.19 -7.70
N ILE A 73 -7.75 -12.79 -7.56
CA ILE A 73 -8.12 -13.60 -6.40
C ILE A 73 -8.50 -14.99 -6.90
N ARG A 74 -7.99 -16.01 -6.21
CA ARG A 74 -8.39 -17.41 -6.43
C ARG A 74 -9.28 -17.86 -5.30
N ARG A 75 -10.34 -18.58 -5.68
CA ARG A 75 -11.20 -19.32 -4.76
C ARG A 75 -10.89 -20.81 -4.90
N VAL A 76 -10.56 -21.45 -3.80
CA VAL A 76 -10.35 -22.89 -3.72
C VAL A 76 -11.52 -23.51 -3.01
N ILE A 77 -12.12 -24.51 -3.64
CA ILE A 77 -13.18 -25.34 -3.08
C ILE A 77 -12.62 -26.74 -2.90
N VAL A 78 -12.62 -27.23 -1.67
CA VAL A 78 -12.27 -28.62 -1.35
C VAL A 78 -13.56 -29.38 -1.05
N LYS A 79 -13.78 -30.46 -1.80
CA LYS A 79 -14.90 -31.38 -1.56
C LYS A 79 -14.36 -32.64 -0.92
N SER A 80 -14.89 -33.02 0.23
CA SER A 80 -14.59 -34.30 0.86
C SER A 80 -15.82 -35.19 0.91
N VAL A 81 -15.59 -36.50 0.73
CA VAL A 81 -16.62 -37.54 0.79
C VAL A 81 -16.26 -38.53 1.87
N THR A 82 -17.17 -38.75 2.81
CA THR A 82 -17.01 -39.74 3.88
C THR A 82 -17.43 -41.14 3.44
N GLN A 83 -17.01 -42.18 4.18
CA GLN A 83 -17.45 -43.56 3.96
C GLN A 83 -18.97 -43.73 4.05
N SER A 84 -19.63 -42.86 4.83
CA SER A 84 -21.09 -42.79 4.95
C SER A 84 -21.79 -42.08 3.77
N GLY A 85 -21.03 -41.60 2.78
CA GLY A 85 -21.52 -40.91 1.59
C GLY A 85 -21.88 -39.44 1.81
N ARG A 86 -21.48 -38.85 2.95
CA ARG A 86 -21.70 -37.42 3.23
C ARG A 86 -20.66 -36.59 2.47
N VAL A 87 -21.14 -35.58 1.76
CA VAL A 87 -20.30 -34.61 1.06
C VAL A 87 -20.19 -33.34 1.90
N SER A 88 -18.97 -32.88 2.13
CA SER A 88 -18.67 -31.59 2.77
C SER A 88 -17.86 -30.72 1.80
N GLU A 89 -18.17 -29.42 1.77
CA GLU A 89 -17.47 -28.44 0.94
C GLU A 89 -16.82 -27.38 1.84
N TYR A 90 -15.53 -27.10 1.61
CA TYR A 90 -14.76 -26.09 2.31
C TYR A 90 -14.22 -25.07 1.32
N GLU A 91 -14.33 -23.78 1.66
CA GLU A 91 -13.87 -22.69 0.80
C GLU A 91 -12.73 -21.91 1.44
N GLN A 92 -11.71 -21.59 0.65
CA GLN A 92 -10.66 -20.66 1.04
C GLN A 92 -10.32 -19.73 -0.12
N TYR A 93 -9.97 -18.48 0.22
CA TYR A 93 -9.62 -17.44 -0.72
C TYR A 93 -8.16 -17.03 -0.51
N TYR A 94 -7.43 -16.83 -1.61
CA TYR A 94 -6.09 -16.22 -1.59
C TYR A 94 -5.91 -15.28 -2.78
N ALA A 95 -5.09 -14.24 -2.61
CA ALA A 95 -4.80 -13.28 -3.66
C ALA A 95 -3.48 -13.62 -4.37
N ILE A 96 -3.43 -13.36 -5.67
CA ILE A 96 -2.24 -13.42 -6.51
C ILE A 96 -1.86 -12.01 -6.94
N ILE A 97 -0.58 -11.67 -6.86
CA ILE A 97 -0.06 -10.37 -7.27
C ILE A 97 1.09 -10.56 -8.26
N ASN A 98 1.09 -9.78 -9.35
CA ASN A 98 2.09 -9.88 -10.43
C ASN A 98 3.51 -9.60 -9.93
N SER A 99 3.69 -8.45 -9.26
CA SER A 99 4.92 -8.12 -8.56
C SER A 99 4.66 -7.58 -7.16
N LEU A 100 5.52 -7.98 -6.22
CA LEU A 100 5.61 -7.38 -4.90
C LEU A 100 6.40 -6.07 -4.92
N ASP A 101 7.12 -5.80 -6.00
CA ASP A 101 7.88 -4.57 -6.15
C ASP A 101 6.94 -3.40 -6.41
N LEU A 102 7.24 -2.29 -5.74
CA LEU A 102 6.53 -1.02 -5.87
C LEU A 102 7.12 -0.25 -7.05
N SER A 103 6.28 0.28 -7.94
CA SER A 103 6.72 1.20 -8.98
C SER A 103 6.93 2.60 -8.41
N VAL A 104 8.05 3.22 -8.79
CA VAL A 104 8.43 4.59 -8.39
C VAL A 104 8.28 5.52 -9.59
N PRO A 105 7.59 6.68 -9.49
CA PRO A 105 6.90 7.25 -8.33
C PRO A 105 5.42 6.84 -8.21
N GLY A 106 4.94 5.91 -9.04
CA GLY A 106 3.51 5.58 -9.20
C GLY A 106 2.85 5.07 -7.92
N GLU A 107 3.28 3.90 -7.44
CA GLU A 107 2.72 3.27 -6.24
C GLU A 107 3.41 3.70 -4.95
N SER A 108 4.71 3.94 -5.00
CA SER A 108 5.49 4.46 -3.89
C SER A 108 6.61 5.37 -4.35
N PHE A 109 7.14 6.17 -3.43
CA PHE A 109 8.34 6.96 -3.68
C PHE A 109 9.65 6.21 -3.37
N VAL A 110 9.55 5.05 -2.72
CA VAL A 110 10.69 4.22 -2.34
C VAL A 110 10.38 2.77 -2.69
N SER A 111 11.37 2.03 -3.20
CA SER A 111 11.19 0.59 -3.42
C SER A 111 11.05 -0.15 -2.10
N LEU A 112 10.44 -1.35 -2.10
CA LEU A 112 10.27 -2.12 -0.87
C LEU A 112 11.60 -2.50 -0.21
N MET A 113 12.64 -2.79 -1.01
CA MET A 113 13.97 -3.14 -0.49
C MET A 113 14.71 -1.95 0.09
N GLU A 114 14.68 -0.79 -0.59
CA GLU A 114 15.25 0.45 -0.06
C GLU A 114 14.52 0.88 1.21
N ALA A 115 13.19 0.70 1.27
CA ALA A 115 12.39 0.98 2.45
C ALA A 115 12.81 0.11 3.63
N LYS A 116 13.07 -1.19 3.41
CA LYS A 116 13.57 -2.09 4.46
C LYS A 116 14.97 -1.69 4.94
N LEU A 117 15.86 -1.32 4.03
CA LEU A 117 17.20 -0.86 4.38
C LEU A 117 17.13 0.44 5.19
N ALA A 118 16.37 1.43 4.71
CA ALA A 118 16.17 2.70 5.41
C ALA A 118 15.51 2.50 6.78
N ALA A 119 14.58 1.55 6.90
CA ALA A 119 13.95 1.21 8.17
C ALA A 119 14.96 0.71 9.21
N MET A 120 16.04 0.01 8.82
CA MET A 120 17.06 -0.44 9.79
C MET A 120 17.77 0.70 10.51
N ASP A 121 17.90 1.86 9.84
CA ASP A 121 18.56 3.05 10.40
C ASP A 121 17.60 3.98 11.15
N MET A 122 16.30 3.69 11.14
CA MET A 122 15.26 4.53 11.73
C MET A 122 14.84 4.06 13.13
N TYR A 123 14.59 5.01 14.03
CA TYR A 123 14.04 4.72 15.35
C TYR A 123 12.56 4.33 15.25
N ALA A 124 12.15 3.30 16.00
CA ALA A 124 10.77 2.75 16.05
C ALA A 124 10.27 2.11 14.74
N SER A 125 11.19 1.61 13.90
CA SER A 125 10.85 0.91 12.66
C SER A 125 10.57 -0.59 12.83
N ASP A 126 10.78 -1.15 14.03
CA ASP A 126 10.57 -2.58 14.32
C ASP A 126 9.14 -3.03 13.99
N SER A 127 8.16 -2.18 14.29
CA SER A 127 6.74 -2.40 13.98
C SER A 127 6.53 -2.60 12.48
N PHE A 128 7.22 -1.82 11.64
CA PHE A 128 7.18 -1.94 10.19
C PHE A 128 7.94 -3.19 9.70
N LEU A 129 9.10 -3.49 10.27
CA LEU A 129 9.93 -4.65 9.86
C LEU A 129 9.29 -6.00 10.21
N MET A 130 8.53 -6.08 11.31
CA MET A 130 7.82 -7.30 11.72
C MET A 130 6.58 -7.63 10.89
N LEU A 131 6.10 -6.69 10.06
CA LEU A 131 4.95 -6.90 9.20
C LEU A 131 5.25 -7.86 8.03
N ASN A 132 4.20 -8.51 7.52
CA ASN A 132 4.28 -9.25 6.26
C ASN A 132 4.64 -8.28 5.12
N GLY A 133 5.34 -8.78 4.09
CA GLY A 133 5.72 -7.95 2.93
C GLY A 133 4.53 -7.26 2.24
N HIS A 134 3.37 -7.91 2.21
CA HIS A 134 2.13 -7.29 1.69
C HIS A 134 1.66 -6.10 2.53
N THR A 135 1.65 -6.23 3.85
CA THR A 135 1.25 -5.16 4.77
C THR A 135 2.26 -4.01 4.78
N GLN A 136 3.56 -4.31 4.64
CA GLN A 136 4.60 -3.30 4.41
C GLN A 136 4.33 -2.50 3.13
N ARG A 137 3.98 -3.19 2.04
CA ARG A 137 3.60 -2.57 0.76
C ARG A 137 2.39 -1.65 0.92
N GLN A 138 1.33 -2.12 1.58
CA GLN A 138 0.13 -1.32 1.80
C GLN A 138 0.43 -0.04 2.59
N ALA A 139 1.23 -0.15 3.65
CA ALA A 139 1.64 1.00 4.45
C ALA A 139 2.42 2.03 3.61
N LEU A 140 3.33 1.57 2.72
CA LEU A 140 4.07 2.45 1.81
C LEU A 140 3.16 3.12 0.77
N MET A 141 2.20 2.38 0.20
CA MET A 141 1.23 2.94 -0.76
C MET A 141 0.33 3.98 -0.10
N GLU A 142 -0.11 3.73 1.14
CA GLU A 142 -0.93 4.68 1.88
C GLU A 142 -0.14 5.94 2.26
N ALA A 143 1.08 5.79 2.76
CA ALA A 143 1.99 6.90 3.03
C ALA A 143 2.22 7.76 1.78
N THR A 144 2.45 7.11 0.65
CA THR A 144 2.64 7.78 -0.64
C THR A 144 1.38 8.54 -1.06
N LYS A 145 0.19 7.93 -0.93
CA LYS A 145 -1.08 8.60 -1.23
C LYS A 145 -1.29 9.85 -0.38
N ARG A 146 -0.97 9.78 0.92
CA ARG A 146 -1.05 10.94 1.83
C ARG A 146 -0.08 12.05 1.42
N LEU A 147 1.14 11.68 1.02
CA LEU A 147 2.13 12.63 0.50
C LEU A 147 1.70 13.25 -0.84
N LYS A 148 1.19 12.47 -1.79
CA LYS A 148 0.72 12.97 -3.11
C LYS A 148 -0.41 13.99 -2.99
N ASN A 149 -1.22 13.94 -1.93
CA ASN A 149 -2.26 14.94 -1.67
C ASN A 149 -1.68 16.32 -1.29
N MET A 150 -0.38 16.43 -1.02
CA MET A 150 0.28 17.69 -0.68
C MET A 150 0.61 18.50 -1.93
N ARG A 151 0.53 19.83 -1.81
CA ARG A 151 0.82 20.76 -2.90
C ARG A 151 2.29 21.14 -2.90
N PHE A 152 3.13 20.35 -3.57
CA PHE A 152 4.56 20.63 -3.71
C PHE A 152 4.80 21.69 -4.78
N ASP A 153 5.51 22.75 -4.40
CA ASP A 153 5.85 23.86 -5.30
C ASP A 153 7.22 23.63 -5.93
N ILE A 154 7.27 23.57 -7.25
CA ILE A 154 8.50 23.40 -8.05
C ILE A 154 9.52 24.49 -7.69
N LYS A 155 9.08 25.74 -7.48
CA LYS A 155 10.00 26.83 -7.13
C LYS A 155 10.69 26.55 -5.80
N LYS A 156 9.95 26.06 -4.81
CA LYS A 156 10.52 25.70 -3.50
C LYS A 156 11.39 24.46 -3.58
N VAL A 157 11.01 23.47 -4.40
CA VAL A 157 11.84 22.29 -4.66
C VAL A 157 13.18 22.70 -5.23
N TYR A 158 13.23 23.57 -6.24
CA TYR A 158 14.49 24.08 -6.82
C TYR A 158 15.13 25.23 -6.03
N LYS A 159 14.63 25.56 -4.83
CA LYS A 159 15.10 26.69 -3.99
C LYS A 159 15.15 28.04 -4.72
N ILE A 160 14.26 28.23 -5.68
CA ILE A 160 14.10 29.48 -6.42
C ILE A 160 13.35 30.45 -5.50
N SER A 161 14.05 31.48 -5.02
CA SER A 161 13.50 32.51 -4.13
C SER A 161 12.79 33.65 -4.86
N ASP A 162 12.75 33.61 -6.19
CA ASP A 162 12.27 34.73 -6.99
C ASP A 162 10.74 34.85 -6.92
N ASN A 163 10.27 35.83 -6.15
CA ASN A 163 8.96 36.40 -6.34
C ASN A 163 9.00 37.34 -7.53
N GLU A 164 8.14 37.09 -8.51
CA GLU A 164 8.02 37.87 -9.75
C GLU A 164 7.75 39.37 -9.48
N TYR A 165 7.22 39.69 -8.30
CA TYR A 165 6.90 41.05 -7.86
C TYR A 165 8.10 41.85 -7.29
N ASP A 166 9.16 41.18 -6.81
CA ASP A 166 10.33 41.82 -6.19
C ASP A 166 11.51 42.00 -7.17
N ARG A 167 11.29 41.75 -8.46
CA ARG A 167 12.35 41.84 -9.47
C ARG A 167 12.57 43.31 -9.88
N PRO A 168 13.75 43.91 -9.63
CA PRO A 168 14.06 45.19 -10.26
C PRO A 168 14.06 45.02 -11.79
N GLN A 169 13.41 45.92 -12.50
CA GLN A 169 13.12 45.86 -13.96
C GLN A 169 14.34 45.67 -14.89
N ASN A 170 15.58 45.68 -14.36
CA ASN A 170 16.82 45.73 -15.13
C ASN A 170 17.71 44.49 -14.98
N VAL A 171 17.25 43.40 -14.38
CA VAL A 171 18.04 42.17 -14.28
C VAL A 171 17.70 41.24 -15.43
N LEU A 172 18.69 40.96 -16.29
CA LEU A 172 18.62 39.93 -17.31
C LEU A 172 18.15 38.61 -16.68
N THR A 173 17.13 37.98 -17.28
CA THR A 173 16.53 36.71 -16.86
C THR A 173 17.56 35.58 -16.92
N ALA A 174 18.40 35.46 -15.89
CA ALA A 174 19.40 34.40 -15.77
C ALA A 174 18.92 33.22 -14.90
N ASN A 175 17.83 33.39 -14.15
CA ASN A 175 17.17 32.30 -13.41
C ASN A 175 15.73 32.13 -13.91
N THR A 176 15.61 31.91 -15.22
CA THR A 176 14.48 31.16 -15.76
C THR A 176 14.56 29.75 -15.17
N LEU A 177 13.40 29.19 -14.80
CA LEU A 177 13.25 27.74 -14.72
C LEU A 177 14.03 27.11 -15.89
N PRO A 178 14.75 25.99 -15.71
CA PRO A 178 15.43 25.34 -16.82
C PRO A 178 14.49 25.29 -18.02
N PHE A 179 14.95 25.70 -19.20
CA PHE A 179 14.12 26.06 -20.37
C PHE A 179 13.09 24.97 -20.76
N TYR A 180 13.31 23.73 -20.32
CA TYR A 180 12.44 22.55 -20.47
C TYR A 180 11.23 22.50 -19.50
N LEU A 181 11.26 23.16 -18.33
CA LEU A 181 10.11 23.23 -17.40
C LEU A 181 9.15 24.42 -17.66
N SER A 182 9.57 25.40 -18.47
CA SER A 182 8.85 26.66 -18.66
C SER A 182 7.54 26.52 -19.47
N GLY A 183 7.33 25.40 -20.17
CA GLY A 183 6.18 25.18 -21.04
C GLY A 183 5.15 24.16 -20.53
N GLU A 184 5.53 23.29 -19.58
CA GLU A 184 4.74 22.10 -19.24
C GLU A 184 3.94 22.24 -17.95
N PHE A 185 4.36 23.10 -17.03
CA PHE A 185 3.68 23.30 -15.75
C PHE A 185 2.72 24.50 -15.80
N LYS A 186 1.46 24.28 -16.19
CA LYS A 186 0.38 25.31 -16.12
C LYS A 186 0.19 25.90 -14.71
N ASN A 187 0.66 25.18 -13.69
CA ASN A 187 0.72 25.59 -12.29
C ASN A 187 2.11 25.22 -11.75
N ASN A 188 2.70 26.01 -10.84
CA ASN A 188 3.98 25.67 -10.18
C ASN A 188 3.90 24.42 -9.26
N ILE A 189 2.87 23.59 -9.40
CA ILE A 189 2.58 22.46 -8.52
C ILE A 189 2.98 21.19 -9.24
N ILE A 190 3.70 20.30 -8.54
CA ILE A 190 4.05 18.98 -9.06
C ILE A 190 2.82 18.07 -8.98
N ASP A 191 2.43 17.48 -10.11
CA ASP A 191 1.48 16.37 -10.13
C ASP A 191 2.22 15.04 -10.26
N PHE A 192 2.24 14.26 -9.18
CA PHE A 192 2.90 12.94 -9.15
C PHE A 192 2.08 11.82 -9.80
N ALA A 193 0.86 12.09 -10.28
CA ALA A 193 0.07 11.12 -11.02
C ALA A 193 0.44 11.07 -12.50
N GLU A 194 0.85 12.21 -13.07
CA GLU A 194 1.21 12.33 -14.49
C GLU A 194 2.72 12.20 -14.73
N LEU A 195 3.54 12.24 -13.67
CA LEU A 195 4.99 12.23 -13.76
C LEU A 195 5.54 10.86 -14.19
N SER A 196 6.41 10.86 -15.20
CA SER A 196 7.15 9.65 -15.60
C SER A 196 8.31 9.31 -14.64
N GLU A 197 8.83 8.08 -14.70
CA GLU A 197 9.98 7.67 -13.88
C GLU A 197 11.25 8.48 -14.20
N GLU A 198 11.43 8.83 -15.47
CA GLU A 198 12.57 9.63 -15.94
C GLU A 198 12.49 11.07 -15.41
N GLU A 199 11.32 11.68 -15.47
CA GLU A 199 11.06 13.01 -14.93
C GLU A 199 11.23 13.04 -13.40
N PHE A 200 10.77 12.00 -12.70
CA PHE A 200 10.96 11.88 -11.26
C PHE A 200 12.44 11.86 -10.88
N ARG A 201 13.25 11.08 -11.60
CA ARG A 201 14.70 11.02 -11.38
C ARG A 201 15.44 12.31 -11.73
N SER A 202 14.84 13.15 -12.58
CA SER A 202 15.41 14.47 -12.92
C SER A 202 15.24 15.50 -11.80
N LEU A 203 14.40 15.23 -10.80
CA LEU A 203 14.22 16.10 -9.64
C LEU A 203 15.50 16.15 -8.80
N PRO A 204 15.73 17.25 -8.04
CA PRO A 204 16.95 17.39 -7.26
C PRO A 204 17.13 16.27 -6.22
N ASP A 205 18.35 15.70 -6.14
CA ASP A 205 18.67 14.60 -5.23
C ASP A 205 18.31 14.86 -3.76
N TYR A 206 18.46 16.10 -3.30
CA TYR A 206 18.10 16.46 -1.92
C TYR A 206 16.59 16.35 -1.69
N PHE A 207 15.77 16.69 -2.68
CA PHE A 207 14.33 16.59 -2.60
C PHE A 207 13.90 15.11 -2.61
N LEU A 208 14.50 14.30 -3.49
CA LEU A 208 14.23 12.87 -3.56
C LEU A 208 14.60 12.15 -2.25
N LYS A 209 15.74 12.48 -1.64
CA LYS A 209 16.15 11.94 -0.33
C LYS A 209 15.17 12.32 0.79
N ASP A 210 14.81 13.60 0.86
CA ASP A 210 13.84 14.09 1.85
C ASP A 210 12.47 13.44 1.70
N LEU A 211 12.06 13.22 0.45
CA LEU A 211 10.77 12.64 0.11
C LEU A 211 10.75 11.13 0.39
N ALA A 212 11.87 10.43 0.18
CA ALA A 212 12.05 9.05 0.61
C ALA A 212 12.00 8.90 2.14
N GLU A 213 12.73 9.75 2.87
CA GLU A 213 12.72 9.76 4.34
C GLU A 213 11.33 10.08 4.88
N ALA A 214 10.65 11.07 4.30
CA ALA A 214 9.28 11.42 4.65
C ALA A 214 8.29 10.26 4.41
N CYS A 215 8.42 9.56 3.27
CA CYS A 215 7.60 8.39 2.95
C CYS A 215 7.77 7.27 3.98
N MET A 216 9.01 7.02 4.42
CA MET A 216 9.29 6.00 5.43
C MET A 216 8.75 6.36 6.81
N ILE A 217 8.94 7.61 7.25
CA ILE A 217 8.42 8.08 8.53
C ILE A 217 6.90 8.01 8.55
N GLU A 218 6.25 8.36 7.44
CA GLU A 218 4.80 8.27 7.32
C GLU A 218 4.32 6.81 7.29
N ALA A 219 5.02 5.91 6.61
CA ALA A 219 4.67 4.49 6.58
C ALA A 219 4.74 3.85 7.97
N VAL A 220 5.78 4.17 8.76
CA VAL A 220 5.85 3.75 10.17
C VAL A 220 4.70 4.33 10.98
N ALA A 221 4.38 5.62 10.79
CA ALA A 221 3.27 6.27 11.49
C ALA A 221 1.90 5.68 11.13
N VAL A 222 1.69 5.23 9.89
CA VAL A 222 0.48 4.52 9.45
C VAL A 222 0.32 3.21 10.21
N VAL A 223 1.41 2.46 10.37
CA VAL A 223 1.41 1.19 11.10
C VAL A 223 1.16 1.40 12.60
N GLU A 224 1.76 2.44 13.20
CA GLU A 224 1.63 2.72 14.63
C GLU A 224 0.27 3.29 15.04
N ASN A 225 -0.37 4.11 14.20
CA ASN A 225 -1.54 4.91 14.60
C ASN A 225 -2.91 4.22 14.42
N GLY A 226 -2.95 2.98 13.93
CA GLY A 226 -4.15 2.25 13.50
C GLY A 226 -5.19 1.87 14.58
N GLY A 227 -5.47 2.74 15.56
CA GLY A 227 -6.56 2.53 16.50
C GLY A 227 -7.03 3.77 17.26
N ALA A 228 -6.12 4.57 17.85
CA ALA A 228 -6.52 5.63 18.79
C ALA A 228 -6.44 7.06 18.22
N SER A 229 -5.57 7.31 17.24
CA SER A 229 -5.51 8.61 16.57
C SER A 229 -6.61 8.73 15.53
N ASP A 230 -6.85 7.64 14.78
CA ASP A 230 -7.87 7.59 13.73
C ASP A 230 -9.28 7.84 14.28
N ALA A 231 -9.62 7.30 15.47
CA ALA A 231 -10.90 7.56 16.10
C ALA A 231 -11.12 9.06 16.44
N ARG A 232 -10.05 9.78 16.78
CA ARG A 232 -10.10 11.23 17.03
C ARG A 232 -10.22 12.02 15.74
N ASP A 233 -9.52 11.59 14.69
CA ASP A 233 -9.57 12.22 13.37
C ASP A 233 -10.93 11.98 12.67
N ASP A 234 -11.58 10.85 12.94
CA ASP A 234 -12.95 10.52 12.53
C ASP A 234 -14.03 11.29 13.34
N GLY A 235 -13.62 12.01 14.39
CA GLY A 235 -14.53 12.81 15.21
C GLY A 235 -15.37 12.01 16.21
N LEU A 236 -14.94 10.79 16.56
CA LEU A 236 -15.57 10.02 17.64
C LEU A 236 -15.33 10.74 18.97
N LEU A 237 -16.43 11.10 19.64
CA LEU A 237 -16.41 11.76 20.95
C LEU A 237 -16.21 10.77 22.09
N SER A 238 -16.65 9.53 21.89
CA SER A 238 -16.50 8.46 22.86
C SER A 238 -16.49 7.11 22.18
N GLU A 239 -15.70 6.19 22.71
CA GLU A 239 -15.73 4.78 22.33
C GLU A 239 -15.92 3.93 23.60
N SER A 240 -16.87 3.01 23.54
CA SER A 240 -17.13 2.04 24.62
C SER A 240 -16.57 0.68 24.21
N ILE A 241 -15.51 0.23 24.87
CA ILE A 241 -14.95 -1.11 24.69
C ILE A 241 -15.28 -1.92 25.94
N GLY A 242 -16.24 -2.83 25.80
CA GLY A 242 -16.80 -3.56 26.96
C GLY A 242 -17.47 -2.60 27.94
N GLU A 243 -16.99 -2.57 29.18
CA GLU A 243 -17.49 -1.68 30.23
C GLU A 243 -16.75 -0.32 30.32
N THR A 244 -15.65 -0.16 29.58
CA THR A 244 -14.79 1.03 29.71
C THR A 244 -15.12 2.03 28.61
N THR A 245 -15.48 3.26 29.01
CA THR A 245 -15.79 4.35 28.08
C THR A 245 -14.62 5.33 28.02
N ASN A 246 -13.98 5.44 26.86
CA ASN A 246 -12.95 6.45 26.60
C ASN A 246 -13.60 7.70 26.03
N MET A 247 -13.45 8.84 26.71
CA MET A 247 -13.93 10.14 26.24
C MET A 247 -12.80 10.92 25.55
N TYR A 248 -13.06 11.41 24.34
CA TYR A 248 -12.14 12.22 23.56
C TYR A 248 -12.49 13.71 23.68
N ARG A 249 -11.49 14.59 23.63
CA ARG A 249 -11.67 16.05 23.76
C ARG A 249 -12.43 16.60 22.54
N SER A 250 -13.44 17.44 22.76
CA SER A 250 -14.21 18.04 21.68
C SER A 250 -13.40 19.05 20.86
N GLY A 251 -13.51 18.93 19.53
CA GLY A 251 -12.85 19.79 18.56
C GLY A 251 -12.26 18.96 17.42
N ARG A 252 -12.73 19.19 16.19
CA ARG A 252 -12.13 18.59 14.98
C ARG A 252 -10.66 18.95 14.97
N SER A 253 -9.79 17.98 15.20
CA SER A 253 -8.35 18.15 14.98
C SER A 253 -8.20 18.69 13.56
N ALA A 254 -7.41 19.75 13.37
CA ALA A 254 -7.05 20.17 12.02
C ALA A 254 -6.42 18.94 11.38
N THR A 255 -7.13 18.30 10.46
CA THR A 255 -6.82 16.98 9.91
C THR A 255 -5.38 16.98 9.46
N ARG A 256 -4.47 16.49 10.30
CA ARG A 256 -3.08 16.35 9.93
C ARG A 256 -3.04 15.08 9.11
N SER A 257 -3.15 15.26 7.80
CA SER A 257 -3.01 14.18 6.82
C SER A 257 -1.68 13.42 6.94
N LEU A 258 -0.71 13.98 7.67
CA LEU A 258 0.64 13.46 7.83
C LEU A 258 1.15 13.59 9.28
N SER A 259 2.07 12.72 9.64
CA SER A 259 2.77 12.77 10.93
C SER A 259 3.55 14.08 11.10
N ARG A 260 3.76 14.51 12.36
CA ARG A 260 4.53 15.73 12.66
C ARG A 260 5.98 15.65 12.18
N LYS A 261 6.56 14.45 12.23
CA LYS A 261 7.94 14.20 11.78
C LYS A 261 8.01 14.33 10.26
N THR A 262 7.08 13.70 9.54
CA THR A 262 6.91 13.83 8.08
C THR A 262 6.78 15.30 7.69
N TRP A 263 5.86 16.02 8.33
CA TRP A 263 5.59 17.44 8.05
C TRP A 263 6.84 18.32 8.18
N ARG A 264 7.67 18.09 9.19
CA ARG A 264 8.89 18.89 9.43
C ARG A 264 9.87 18.83 8.25
N ILE A 265 9.96 17.69 7.58
CA ILE A 265 10.85 17.48 6.43
C ILE A 265 10.27 18.13 5.19
N ILE A 266 8.99 17.87 4.88
CA ILE A 266 8.39 18.29 3.61
C ILE A 266 7.85 19.73 3.61
N ALA A 267 7.63 20.36 4.78
CA ALA A 267 7.03 21.69 4.87
C ALA A 267 7.79 22.77 4.11
N ARG A 268 9.11 22.59 3.91
CA ARG A 268 9.94 23.51 3.10
C ARG A 268 9.58 23.49 1.61
N TYR A 269 8.97 22.43 1.10
CA TYR A 269 8.64 22.23 -0.31
C TYR A 269 7.17 22.52 -0.66
N ILE A 270 6.31 22.71 0.35
CA ILE A 270 4.86 22.85 0.14
C ILE A 270 4.48 24.32 0.01
N ASP A 271 3.52 24.62 -0.89
CA ASP A 271 2.85 25.91 -0.91
C ASP A 271 1.76 25.99 0.18
N ASN A 272 2.08 26.69 1.28
CA ASN A 272 1.14 26.95 2.37
C ASN A 272 0.36 28.26 2.19
N THR A 273 0.46 28.93 1.02
CA THR A 273 -0.22 30.21 0.82
C THR A 273 -1.70 30.01 0.49
N ILE A 274 -2.58 30.49 1.38
CA ILE A 274 -4.01 30.59 1.11
C ILE A 274 -4.25 31.90 0.36
N ARG A 275 -4.39 31.83 -0.97
CA ARG A 275 -4.74 33.00 -1.78
C ARG A 275 -6.25 33.22 -1.75
N ILE A 276 -6.69 34.13 -0.88
CA ILE A 276 -8.07 34.61 -0.86
C ILE A 276 -8.23 35.58 -2.03
N ARG A 277 -8.85 35.15 -3.14
CA ARG A 277 -9.35 36.09 -4.15
C ARG A 277 -10.65 36.70 -3.62
N ARG A 278 -10.73 38.03 -3.63
CA ARG A 278 -12.03 38.71 -3.55
C ARG A 278 -12.74 38.47 -4.88
N GLY A 279 -13.94 37.88 -4.80
CA GLY A 279 -14.89 37.86 -5.92
C GLY A 279 -15.43 39.24 -6.18
#